data_AF-A0A934HLQ9-F1
#
_entry.id   AF-A0A934HLQ9-F1
#
_cell.length_a   1.000
_cell.length_b   1.000
_cell.length_c   1.000
_cell.angle_alpha   90.00
_cell.angle_beta   90.00
_cell.angle_gamma   90.00
#
_symmetry.space_group_name_H-M   'P 1'
#
loop_
_entity.id
_entity.type
_entity.pdbx_description
1 polymer ?
#
loop_
_entity_poly.entity_id
_entity_poly.type
_entity_poly.pdbx_seq_one_letter_code
_entity_poly.pdbx_strand_id
1 'polypeptide(L)'
;MRKRQKSEGYDERLSVGFTAEQMRRIEELLRVRARQGKLQHKTDLIREAVNLYIAQQDDIPGTRAAITRKLEGRLEVIEAQLARQSDLLDRLVAFFSQRRQGGAAGGS
;
A
#
# COMPACT_ATOMS: atom_id res chain seq x y z
N MET A 1 34.92 16.77 9.01
CA MET A 1 34.79 15.30 9.18
C MET A 1 33.32 14.90 8.99
N ARG A 2 32.98 14.19 7.91
CA ARG A 2 31.60 13.72 7.67
C ARG A 2 31.30 12.55 8.63
N LYS A 3 30.26 12.68 9.46
CA LYS A 3 29.78 11.60 10.33
C LYS A 3 29.48 10.37 9.46
N ARG A 4 30.20 9.26 9.69
CA ARG A 4 29.83 7.95 9.16
C ARG A 4 28.42 7.65 9.68
N GLN A 5 27.44 7.66 8.78
CA GLN A 5 26.13 7.07 9.03
C GLN A 5 26.40 5.63 9.48
N LYS A 6 26.03 5.27 10.70
CA LYS A 6 25.97 3.88 11.13
C LYS A 6 25.01 3.20 10.15
N SER A 7 25.52 2.39 9.24
CA SER A 7 24.67 1.37 8.62
C SER A 7 24.20 0.51 9.78
N GLU A 8 22.91 0.54 10.11
CA GLU A 8 22.32 -0.51 10.93
C GLU A 8 22.79 -1.84 10.35
N GLY A 9 23.59 -2.54 11.14
CA GLY A 9 24.26 -3.75 10.71
C GLY A 9 23.22 -4.84 10.46
N TYR A 10 23.69 -5.92 9.85
CA TYR A 10 22.95 -7.17 9.79
C TYR A 10 22.81 -7.72 11.21
N ASP A 11 21.64 -7.54 11.84
CA ASP A 11 21.40 -7.97 13.22
C ASP A 11 21.15 -9.49 13.33
N GLU A 12 20.59 -10.09 12.27
CA GLU A 12 20.33 -11.53 12.19
C GLU A 12 21.08 -12.19 11.04
N ARG A 13 21.57 -13.41 11.27
CA ARG A 13 22.31 -14.21 10.29
C ARG A 13 21.61 -15.54 10.07
N LEU A 14 21.36 -15.84 8.80
CA LEU A 14 20.77 -17.08 8.35
C LEU A 14 21.67 -17.69 7.26
N SER A 15 21.83 -19.01 7.31
CA SER A 15 22.44 -19.78 6.23
C SER A 15 21.37 -20.45 5.39
N VAL A 16 21.40 -20.22 4.09
CA VAL A 16 20.47 -20.83 3.12
C VAL A 16 21.27 -21.51 2.01
N GLY A 17 20.86 -22.74 1.68
CA GLY A 17 21.39 -23.46 0.54
C GLY A 17 20.79 -22.96 -0.78
N PHE A 18 21.63 -22.82 -1.79
CA PHE A 18 21.21 -22.52 -3.16
C PHE A 18 21.70 -23.63 -4.08
N THR A 19 20.93 -23.93 -5.12
CA THR A 19 21.41 -24.81 -6.18
C THR A 19 22.51 -24.12 -6.99
N ALA A 20 23.35 -24.91 -7.67
CA ALA A 20 24.41 -24.38 -8.52
C ALA A 20 23.87 -23.44 -9.62
N GLU A 21 22.69 -23.76 -10.18
CA GLU A 21 22.05 -22.92 -11.18
C GLU A 21 21.55 -21.59 -10.61
N GLN A 22 20.92 -21.60 -9.43
CA GLN A 22 20.49 -20.39 -8.74
C GLN A 22 21.68 -19.47 -8.45
N MET A 23 22.80 -20.05 -7.99
CA MET A 23 24.04 -19.33 -7.76
C MET A 23 24.59 -18.68 -9.02
N ARG A 24 24.63 -19.44 -10.13
CA ARG A 24 25.09 -18.92 -11.43
C ARG A 24 24.24 -17.73 -11.89
N ARG A 25 22.92 -17.80 -11.76
CA ARG A 25 22.00 -16.71 -12.12
C ARG A 25 22.21 -15.47 -11.24
N ILE A 26 22.42 -15.64 -9.94
CA ILE A 26 22.72 -14.55 -9.00
C ILE A 26 24.02 -13.84 -9.39
N GLU A 27 25.08 -14.59 -9.73
CA GLU A 27 26.35 -14.02 -10.16
C GLU A 27 26.23 -13.26 -11.49
N GLU A 28 25.47 -13.79 -12.43
CA GLU A 28 25.20 -13.12 -13.70
C GLU A 28 24.47 -11.78 -13.49
N LEU A 29 23.45 -11.75 -12.62
CA LEU A 29 22.77 -10.52 -12.24
C LEU A 29 23.72 -9.48 -11.64
N LEU A 30 24.63 -9.91 -10.75
CA LEU A 30 25.65 -9.02 -10.19
C LEU A 30 26.58 -8.47 -11.27
N ARG A 31 26.99 -9.30 -12.25
CA ARG A 31 27.82 -8.85 -13.38
C ARG A 31 27.09 -7.82 -14.25
N VAL A 32 25.82 -8.04 -14.55
CA VAL A 32 25.01 -7.08 -15.33
C VAL A 32 24.87 -5.77 -14.58
N ARG A 33 24.57 -5.79 -13.27
CA ARG A 33 24.46 -4.58 -12.44
C ARG A 33 25.80 -3.85 -12.30
N ALA A 34 26.91 -4.58 -12.21
CA ALA A 34 28.25 -3.99 -12.20
C ALA A 34 28.56 -3.24 -13.50
N ARG A 35 28.15 -3.78 -14.66
CA ARG A 35 28.27 -3.07 -15.96
C ARG A 35 27.46 -1.77 -16.00
N GLN A 36 26.38 -1.69 -15.24
CA GLN A 36 25.56 -0.48 -15.09
C GLN A 36 26.09 0.47 -13.99
N GLY A 37 27.30 0.22 -13.45
CA GLY A 37 27.91 1.03 -12.39
C GLY A 37 27.35 0.78 -10.99
N LYS A 38 26.47 -0.21 -10.81
CA LYS A 38 25.92 -0.60 -9.50
C LYS A 38 26.72 -1.76 -8.93
N LEU A 39 27.80 -1.43 -8.24
CA LEU A 39 28.55 -2.41 -7.43
C LEU A 39 27.72 -2.75 -6.19
N GLN A 40 27.29 -4.01 -6.08
CA GLN A 40 26.48 -4.52 -4.97
C GLN A 40 27.06 -5.85 -4.49
N HIS A 41 26.91 -6.12 -3.19
CA HIS A 41 27.24 -7.45 -2.68
C HIS A 41 26.08 -8.42 -2.95
N LYS A 42 26.42 -9.71 -3.04
CA LYS A 42 25.43 -10.78 -3.17
C LYS A 42 24.35 -10.72 -2.09
N THR A 43 24.73 -10.39 -0.86
CA THR A 43 23.80 -10.26 0.28
C THR A 43 22.79 -9.13 0.05
N ASP A 44 23.23 -8.00 -0.52
CA ASP A 44 22.35 -6.87 -0.82
C ASP A 44 21.33 -7.25 -1.89
N LEU A 45 21.77 -7.96 -2.94
CA LEU A 45 20.89 -8.45 -4.00
C LEU A 45 19.84 -9.42 -3.48
N ILE A 46 20.24 -10.37 -2.63
CA ILE A 46 19.32 -11.33 -2.01
C ILE A 46 18.32 -10.61 -1.12
N ARG A 47 18.77 -9.65 -0.31
CA ARG A 47 17.89 -8.83 0.53
C ARG A 47 16.87 -8.05 -0.31
N GLU A 48 17.30 -7.42 -1.39
CA GLU A 48 16.41 -6.70 -2.30
C GLU A 48 15.35 -7.64 -2.88
N ALA A 49 15.74 -8.84 -3.33
CA ALA A 49 14.82 -9.84 -3.85
C ALA A 49 13.82 -10.32 -2.78
N VAL A 50 14.27 -10.57 -1.55
CA VAL A 50 13.40 -10.95 -0.42
C VAL A 50 12.43 -9.83 -0.08
N ASN A 51 12.90 -8.58 -0.02
CA ASN A 51 12.04 -7.42 0.23
C ASN A 51 10.99 -7.25 -0.87
N LEU A 52 11.36 -7.45 -2.14
CA LEU A 52 10.42 -7.42 -3.26
C LEU A 52 9.38 -8.53 -3.14
N TYR A 53 9.82 -9.76 -2.85
CA TYR A 53 8.93 -10.89 -2.65
C TYR A 53 7.91 -10.63 -1.53
N ILE A 54 8.37 -10.16 -0.37
CA ILE A 54 7.54 -9.81 0.80
C ILE A 54 6.58 -8.66 0.45
N ALA A 55 7.06 -7.62 -0.22
CA ALA A 55 6.22 -6.49 -0.61
C ALA A 55 5.09 -6.88 -1.58
N GLN A 56 5.31 -7.91 -2.40
CA GLN A 56 4.32 -8.48 -3.30
C GLN A 56 3.34 -9.42 -2.61
N GLN A 57 3.65 -9.92 -1.41
CA GLN A 57 2.71 -10.73 -0.65
C GLN A 57 1.64 -9.83 -0.01
N ASP A 58 0.44 -9.83 -0.58
CA ASP A 58 -0.71 -9.07 -0.06
C ASP A 58 -1.20 -9.59 1.31
N ASP A 59 -0.93 -10.85 1.62
CA ASP A 59 -1.48 -11.55 2.78
C ASP A 59 -0.61 -11.45 4.04
N ILE A 60 0.52 -10.75 4.01
CA ILE A 60 1.33 -10.55 5.22
C ILE A 60 0.70 -9.43 6.06
N PRO A 61 0.16 -9.73 7.25
CA PRO A 61 -0.43 -8.72 8.11
C PRO A 61 0.62 -7.69 8.55
N GLY A 62 0.30 -6.40 8.43
CA GLY A 62 1.19 -5.31 8.84
C GLY A 62 2.06 -4.71 7.73
N THR A 63 2.05 -5.28 6.53
CA THR A 63 2.74 -4.70 5.36
C THR A 63 2.00 -3.48 4.82
N ARG A 64 2.70 -2.54 4.18
CA ARG A 64 2.09 -1.32 3.61
C ARG A 64 0.94 -1.63 2.65
N ALA A 65 1.07 -2.65 1.79
CA ALA A 65 0.02 -3.08 0.87
C ALA A 65 -1.25 -3.56 1.61
N ALA A 66 -1.09 -4.45 2.61
CA ALA A 66 -2.19 -4.92 3.44
C ALA A 66 -2.87 -3.78 4.23
N ILE A 67 -2.08 -2.81 4.72
CA ILE A 67 -2.60 -1.59 5.37
C ILE A 67 -3.39 -0.75 4.37
N THR A 68 -2.86 -0.49 3.18
CA THR A 68 -3.52 0.29 2.13
C THR A 68 -4.84 -0.34 1.73
N ARG A 69 -4.90 -1.65 1.45
CA ARG A 69 -6.14 -2.36 1.13
C ARG A 69 -7.18 -2.28 2.26
N LYS A 70 -6.73 -2.42 3.51
CA LYS A 70 -7.60 -2.29 4.69
C LYS A 70 -8.13 -0.86 4.85
N LEU A 71 -7.35 0.14 4.48
CA LEU A 71 -7.77 1.54 4.47
C LEU A 71 -8.74 1.82 3.31
N GLU A 72 -8.48 1.31 2.12
CA GLU A 72 -9.37 1.38 0.95
C GLU A 72 -10.74 0.78 1.27
N GLY A 73 -10.79 -0.44 1.81
CA GLY A 73 -12.07 -1.05 2.19
C GLY A 73 -12.81 -0.30 3.30
N ARG A 74 -12.10 0.40 4.21
CA ARG A 74 -12.73 1.28 5.21
C ARG A 74 -13.25 2.57 4.58
N LEU A 75 -12.54 3.13 3.59
CA LEU A 75 -12.96 4.32 2.84
C LEU A 75 -14.23 4.02 2.04
N GLU A 76 -14.29 2.89 1.32
CA GLU A 76 -15.47 2.47 0.57
C GLU A 76 -16.73 2.39 1.46
N VAL A 77 -16.59 1.86 2.69
CA VAL A 77 -17.70 1.78 3.65
C VAL A 77 -18.15 3.18 4.09
N ILE A 78 -17.20 4.07 4.34
CA ILE A 78 -17.49 5.46 4.74
C ILE A 78 -18.17 6.21 3.60
N GLU A 79 -17.69 6.06 2.37
CA GLU A 79 -18.29 6.67 1.17
C GLU A 79 -19.72 6.18 0.96
N ALA A 80 -19.97 4.87 1.10
CA ALA A 80 -21.32 4.32 1.03
C ALA A 80 -22.25 4.81 2.16
N GLN A 81 -21.71 5.09 3.34
CA GLN A 81 -22.49 5.69 4.43
C GLN A 81 -22.80 7.16 4.17
N LEU A 82 -21.83 7.92 3.67
CA LEU A 82 -22.00 9.33 3.31
C LEU A 82 -23.06 9.50 2.23
N ALA A 83 -22.99 8.69 1.16
CA ALA A 83 -23.98 8.72 0.08
C ALA A 83 -25.42 8.49 0.59
N ARG A 84 -25.61 7.50 1.48
CA ARG A 84 -26.92 7.25 2.09
C ARG A 84 -27.42 8.42 2.95
N GLN A 85 -26.53 9.09 3.67
CA GLN A 85 -26.92 10.25 4.47
C GLN A 85 -27.29 11.45 3.60
N SER A 86 -26.53 11.71 2.53
CA SER A 86 -26.85 12.75 1.56
C SER A 86 -28.23 12.51 0.93
N ASP A 87 -28.53 11.29 0.49
CA ASP A 87 -29.84 10.94 -0.05
C ASP A 87 -30.99 11.20 0.94
N LEU A 88 -30.79 10.92 2.22
CA LEU A 88 -31.79 11.17 3.25
C LEU A 88 -32.01 12.67 3.47
N LEU A 89 -30.94 13.47 3.43
CA LEU A 89 -31.02 14.93 3.53
C LEU A 89 -31.75 15.52 2.33
N ASP A 90 -31.45 15.06 1.11
CA ASP A 90 -32.12 15.52 -0.11
C ASP A 90 -33.62 15.22 -0.06
N ARG A 91 -34.01 14.03 0.43
CA ARG A 91 -35.43 13.68 0.63
C ARG A 91 -36.11 14.57 1.67
N LEU A 92 -35.43 14.90 2.77
CA LEU A 92 -35.95 15.82 3.78
C LEU A 92 -36.12 17.23 3.22
N VAL A 93 -35.12 17.74 2.49
CA VAL A 93 -35.19 19.06 1.84
C VAL A 93 -36.34 19.10 0.83
N ALA A 94 -36.51 18.05 0.01
CA ALA A 94 -37.64 17.94 -0.90
C ALA A 94 -38.98 17.94 -0.15
N PHE A 95 -39.10 17.17 0.93
CA PHE A 95 -40.30 17.12 1.77
C PHE A 95 -40.66 18.49 2.37
N PHE A 96 -39.69 19.20 2.95
CA PHE A 96 -39.92 20.53 3.51
C PHE A 96 -40.23 21.58 2.43
N SER A 97 -39.58 21.50 1.26
CA SER A 97 -39.84 22.39 0.13
C SER A 97 -41.27 22.20 -0.40
N GLN A 98 -41.72 20.96 -0.52
CA GLN A 98 -43.07 20.61 -0.96
C GLN A 98 -44.13 21.02 0.06
N ARG A 99 -43.86 20.88 1.36
CA ARG A 99 -44.75 21.36 2.44
C ARG A 99 -44.90 22.89 2.42
N ARG A 100 -43.83 23.63 2.11
CA ARG A 100 -43.89 25.11 1.98
C ARG A 100 -44.73 25.56 0.79
N GLN A 101 -44.65 24.86 -0.33
CA GLN A 101 -45.43 25.19 -1.54
C GLN A 101 -46.91 24.80 -1.40
N GLY A 102 -47.22 23.67 -0.75
CA GLY A 102 -48.60 23.25 -0.49
C GLY A 102 -49.34 24.05 0.60
N GLY A 103 -48.61 24.70 1.52
CA GLY A 103 -49.19 25.54 2.56
C GLY A 103 -49.63 26.95 2.10
N ALA A 104 -49.22 27.38 0.90
CA ALA A 104 -49.56 28.70 0.36
C ALA A 104 -50.90 28.74 -0.41
N ALA A 105 -51.56 27.60 -0.61
CA ALA A 105 -52.79 27.50 -1.40
C ALA A 105 -54.08 27.33 -0.57
N GLY A 106 -54.01 27.41 0.77
CA GLY A 106 -55.14 27.13 1.67
C GLY A 106 -55.58 28.28 2.58
N GLY A 107 -55.18 29.52 2.28
CA GLY A 107 -55.52 30.70 3.07
C GLY A 107 -56.05 31.83 2.20
N SER A 108 -57.26 31.68 1.67
CA SER A 108 -58.14 32.76 1.17
C SER A 108 -59.55 32.21 1.01
#